data_AF-A0A2G5MI94-F1
#
_entry.id   AF-A0A2G5MI94-F1
#
_cell.length_a   1.000
_cell.length_b   1.000
_cell.length_c   1.000
_cell.angle_alpha   90.00
_cell.angle_beta   90.00
_cell.angle_gamma   90.00
#
_symmetry.space_group_name_H-M   'P 1'
#
loop_
_entity.id
_entity.type
_entity.pdbx_description
1 polymer ?
#
loop_
_entity_poly.entity_id
_entity_poly.type
_entity_poly.pdbx_seq_one_letter_code
_entity_poly.pdbx_strand_id
1 'polypeptide(L)'
;MLELLARDGDTINFSKLKTAMNKAGMLPKNTALSARVDISGWTKKSIVSERAYLYVSPSSLGVTKAYLIRGDVVAIYLKSINSFVEVRYQQKGGRLVEKWVRCQDVDFCEPKENLEVQ
;
A
#
# COMPACT_ATOMS: atom_id res chain seq x y z
N MET A 1 -1.64 7.90 26.49
CA MET A 1 -2.57 8.76 27.27
C MET A 1 -3.64 9.40 26.38
N LEU A 2 -3.27 10.06 25.26
CA LEU A 2 -4.24 10.52 24.24
C LEU A 2 -5.10 9.40 23.63
N GLU A 3 -4.51 8.21 23.45
CA GLU A 3 -5.21 7.04 22.87
C GLU A 3 -6.27 6.44 23.80
N LEU A 4 -6.18 6.66 25.12
CA LEU A 4 -7.20 6.19 26.07
C LEU A 4 -8.44 7.10 26.02
N LEU A 5 -8.24 8.42 26.00
CA LEU A 5 -9.33 9.39 25.97
C LEU A 5 -10.14 9.39 24.66
N ALA A 6 -9.48 9.11 23.52
CA ALA A 6 -10.17 8.98 22.24
C ALA A 6 -11.08 7.74 22.16
N ARG A 7 -10.82 6.72 23.00
CA ARG A 7 -11.63 5.49 23.06
C ARG A 7 -12.90 5.67 23.89
N ASP A 8 -12.87 6.57 24.87
CA ASP A 8 -13.99 6.83 25.80
C ASP A 8 -15.00 7.88 25.29
N GLY A 9 -14.79 8.44 24.08
CA GLY A 9 -15.70 9.41 23.46
C GLY A 9 -15.66 10.83 24.06
N ASP A 10 -14.75 11.10 24.99
CA ASP A 10 -14.60 12.39 25.67
C ASP A 10 -13.81 13.40 24.81
N THR A 11 -14.51 13.94 23.81
CA THR A 11 -13.99 14.88 22.82
C THR A 11 -13.57 16.23 23.42
N ILE A 12 -14.14 16.61 24.58
CA ILE A 12 -13.86 17.88 25.25
C ILE A 12 -12.48 17.83 25.92
N ASN A 13 -12.22 16.77 26.67
CA ASN A 13 -10.93 16.58 27.32
C ASN A 13 -9.82 16.29 26.30
N PHE A 14 -10.14 15.59 25.20
CA PHE A 14 -9.23 15.42 24.06
C PHE A 14 -8.78 16.75 23.45
N SER A 15 -9.72 17.68 23.20
CA SER A 15 -9.40 18.98 22.59
C SER A 15 -8.54 19.86 23.49
N LYS A 16 -8.82 19.87 24.80
CA LYS A 16 -8.01 20.59 25.79
C LYS A 16 -6.60 20.03 25.88
N LEU A 17 -6.48 18.70 25.94
CA LEU A 17 -5.17 18.04 26.01
C LEU A 17 -4.35 18.25 24.73
N LYS A 18 -4.99 18.13 23.55
CA LYS A 18 -4.36 18.41 22.25
C LYS A 18 -3.84 19.85 22.17
N THR A 19 -4.64 20.80 22.64
CA THR A 19 -4.26 22.23 22.66
C THR A 19 -3.09 22.50 23.62
N ALA A 20 -3.09 21.88 24.80
CA ALA A 20 -1.99 21.99 25.76
C ALA A 20 -0.70 21.38 25.22
N MET A 21 -0.77 20.23 24.56
CA MET A 21 0.40 19.56 23.95
C MET A 21 0.95 20.32 22.75
N ASN A 22 0.09 20.98 21.96
CA ASN A 22 0.53 21.89 20.89
C ASN A 22 1.29 23.10 21.46
N LYS A 23 0.77 23.73 22.52
CA LYS A 23 1.44 24.85 23.19
C LYS A 23 2.79 24.47 23.80
N ALA A 24 2.92 23.23 24.27
CA ALA A 24 4.16 22.70 24.84
C ALA A 24 5.18 22.23 23.77
N GLY A 25 4.85 22.30 22.47
CA GLY A 25 5.72 21.79 21.41
C GLY A 25 5.90 20.26 21.43
N MET A 26 5.06 19.53 22.16
CA MET A 26 5.16 18.08 22.39
C MET A 26 4.18 17.28 21.51
N LEU A 27 3.87 17.75 20.31
CA LEU A 27 3.07 16.98 19.35
C LEU A 27 3.77 15.65 19.04
N PRO A 28 3.14 14.48 19.29
CA PRO A 28 3.62 13.24 18.72
C PRO A 28 3.49 13.37 17.20
N LYS A 29 4.63 13.28 16.50
CA LYS A 29 4.76 13.46 15.04
C LYS A 29 4.00 12.41 14.19
N ASN A 30 3.01 11.71 14.74
CA ASN A 30 2.35 10.60 14.05
C ASN A 30 0.86 10.38 14.37
N THR A 31 0.16 11.31 15.02
CA THR A 31 -1.30 11.16 15.27
C THR A 31 -2.16 11.84 14.20
N ALA A 32 -1.98 11.41 12.95
CA ALA A 32 -2.88 11.70 11.82
C ALA A 32 -3.23 10.38 11.11
N LEU A 33 -3.92 9.48 11.81
CA LEU A 33 -4.52 8.29 11.23
C LEU A 33 -5.98 8.58 10.88
N SER A 34 -6.29 9.18 9.71
CA SER A 34 -7.52 8.89 8.95
C SER A 34 -7.70 9.65 7.62
N ALA A 35 -6.63 9.93 6.88
CA ALA A 35 -6.73 10.21 5.44
C ALA A 35 -5.43 9.74 4.81
N ARG A 36 -5.33 8.42 4.54
CA ARG A 36 -4.17 7.81 3.90
C ARG A 36 -4.11 8.21 2.43
N VAL A 37 -3.80 9.47 2.15
CA VAL A 37 -3.00 9.79 0.97
C VAL A 37 -1.56 9.69 1.45
N ASP A 38 -1.04 8.47 1.41
CA ASP A 38 0.39 8.23 1.51
C ASP A 38 1.03 8.97 0.32
N ILE A 39 1.64 10.14 0.55
CA ILE A 39 2.40 10.90 -0.47
C ILE A 39 3.71 10.14 -0.83
N SER A 40 3.80 8.84 -0.50
CA SER A 40 4.94 7.97 -0.75
C SER A 40 4.94 7.36 -2.17
N GLY A 41 3.93 7.66 -3.00
CA GLY A 41 3.80 7.09 -4.35
C GLY A 41 3.31 5.63 -4.35
N TRP A 42 2.97 5.09 -3.18
CA TRP A 42 2.45 3.74 -3.00
C TRP A 42 0.94 3.74 -2.78
N THR A 43 0.21 3.01 -3.61
CA THR A 43 -1.26 2.90 -3.55
C THR A 43 -1.69 1.48 -3.26
N LYS A 44 -2.67 1.28 -2.39
CA LYS A 44 -3.19 -0.08 -2.12
C LYS A 44 -4.07 -0.56 -3.27
N LYS A 45 -3.77 -1.75 -3.78
CA LYS A 45 -4.51 -2.44 -4.84
C LYS A 45 -4.62 -3.93 -4.55
N SER A 46 -5.53 -4.59 -5.26
CA SER A 46 -5.77 -6.02 -5.12
C SER A 46 -5.23 -6.80 -6.31
N ILE A 47 -4.82 -8.04 -6.05
CA ILE A 47 -4.48 -9.02 -7.09
C ILE A 47 -5.76 -9.54 -7.73
N VAL A 48 -5.82 -9.51 -9.07
CA VAL A 48 -6.99 -9.94 -9.87
C VAL A 48 -6.82 -11.32 -10.49
N SER A 49 -5.58 -11.76 -10.69
CA SER A 49 -5.25 -13.08 -11.22
C SER A 49 -5.33 -14.17 -10.14
N GLU A 50 -5.70 -15.39 -10.53
CA GLU A 50 -5.65 -16.56 -9.62
C GLU A 50 -4.25 -16.76 -9.03
N ARG A 51 -3.22 -16.52 -9.85
CA ARG A 51 -1.81 -16.55 -9.44
C ARG A 51 -1.04 -15.40 -10.09
N ALA A 52 -0.50 -14.52 -9.26
CA ALA A 52 0.38 -13.43 -9.63
C ALA A 52 1.81 -13.77 -9.18
N TYR A 53 2.66 -14.22 -10.11
CA TYR A 53 4.04 -14.58 -9.78
C TYR A 53 4.85 -13.35 -9.36
N LEU A 54 5.75 -13.56 -8.41
CA LEU A 54 6.69 -12.54 -7.96
C LEU A 54 7.99 -12.64 -8.74
N TYR A 55 8.53 -11.49 -9.13
CA TYR A 55 9.74 -11.37 -9.91
C TYR A 55 10.81 -10.56 -9.16
N VAL A 56 12.08 -10.93 -9.31
CA VAL A 56 13.22 -10.17 -8.73
C VAL A 56 13.53 -8.89 -9.50
N SER A 57 13.12 -8.81 -10.76
CA SER A 57 13.32 -7.69 -11.68
C SER A 57 12.10 -7.56 -12.61
N PRO A 58 11.89 -6.41 -13.29
CA PRO A 58 10.79 -6.22 -14.24
C PRO A 58 11.07 -6.92 -15.58
N SER A 59 11.22 -8.25 -15.53
CA SER A 59 11.53 -9.12 -16.66
C SER A 59 10.96 -10.51 -16.43
N SER A 60 10.50 -11.16 -17.49
CA SER A 60 10.02 -12.54 -17.46
C SER A 60 11.08 -13.54 -16.99
N LEU A 61 12.37 -13.24 -17.21
CA LEU A 61 13.50 -14.05 -16.75
C LEU A 61 13.70 -14.01 -15.23
N GLY A 62 13.14 -12.99 -14.55
CA GLY A 62 13.28 -12.79 -13.11
C GLY A 62 12.25 -13.55 -12.26
N VAL A 63 11.51 -14.51 -12.84
CA VAL A 63 10.41 -15.19 -12.15
C VAL A 63 10.91 -16.00 -10.95
N THR A 64 10.18 -15.91 -9.84
CA THR A 64 10.43 -16.73 -8.65
C THR A 64 9.35 -17.81 -8.48
N LYS A 65 9.57 -18.77 -7.58
CA LYS A 65 8.55 -19.76 -7.20
C LYS A 65 7.41 -19.17 -6.35
N ALA A 66 7.58 -17.95 -5.84
CA ALA A 66 6.59 -17.28 -5.00
C ALA A 66 5.55 -16.58 -5.85
N TYR A 67 4.30 -16.59 -5.39
CA TYR A 67 3.18 -15.93 -6.03
C TYR A 67 2.20 -15.40 -4.97
N LEU A 68 1.43 -14.41 -5.37
CA LEU A 68 0.24 -13.93 -4.67
C LEU A 68 -1.01 -14.52 -5.33
N ILE A 69 -2.12 -14.53 -4.60
CA ILE A 69 -3.39 -15.06 -5.10
C ILE A 69 -4.45 -13.97 -5.22
N ARG A 70 -5.51 -14.24 -5.97
CA ARG A 70 -6.64 -13.31 -6.14
C ARG A 70 -7.16 -12.84 -4.78
N GLY A 71 -7.37 -11.54 -4.66
CA GLY A 71 -7.87 -10.90 -3.44
C GLY A 71 -6.79 -10.46 -2.45
N ASP A 72 -5.54 -10.89 -2.62
CA ASP A 72 -4.43 -10.35 -1.83
C ASP A 72 -4.29 -8.84 -2.06
N VAL A 73 -4.13 -8.09 -0.95
CA VAL A 73 -3.96 -6.63 -1.00
C VAL A 73 -2.48 -6.29 -0.89
N VAL A 74 -1.99 -5.53 -1.87
CA VAL A 74 -0.61 -5.07 -1.97
C VAL A 74 -0.57 -3.55 -2.09
N ALA A 75 0.53 -2.94 -1.67
CA ALA A 75 0.82 -1.57 -2.03
C ALA A 75 1.64 -1.58 -3.33
N ILE A 76 1.19 -0.87 -4.36
CA ILE A 76 1.88 -0.75 -5.64
C ILE A 76 2.53 0.61 -5.80
N TYR A 77 3.65 0.68 -6.48
CA TYR A 77 4.20 1.94 -6.96
C TYR A 77 3.52 2.30 -8.29
N LEU A 78 3.04 3.53 -8.43
CA LEU A 78 2.22 3.98 -9.59
C LEU A 78 2.98 4.00 -10.94
N LYS A 79 4.25 3.61 -10.97
CA LYS A 79 5.07 3.55 -12.18
C LYS A 79 5.28 2.10 -12.61
N SER A 80 4.91 1.79 -13.85
CA SER A 80 5.22 0.50 -14.48
C SER A 80 6.50 0.55 -15.32
N ILE A 81 7.24 -0.56 -15.35
CA ILE A 81 8.41 -0.77 -16.22
C ILE A 81 8.23 -2.10 -16.94
N ASN A 82 8.33 -2.13 -18.28
CA ASN A 82 8.20 -3.36 -19.09
C ASN A 82 6.92 -4.18 -18.83
N SER A 83 5.80 -3.53 -18.52
CA SER A 83 4.54 -4.20 -18.11
C SER A 83 4.62 -4.92 -16.75
N PHE A 84 5.55 -4.51 -15.89
CA PHE A 84 5.63 -4.89 -14.49
C PHE A 84 5.41 -3.68 -13.59
N VAL A 85 4.85 -3.92 -12.42
CA VAL A 85 4.70 -2.94 -11.35
C VAL A 85 5.42 -3.44 -10.11
N GLU A 86 6.01 -2.51 -9.38
CA GLU A 86 6.64 -2.81 -8.10
C GLU A 86 5.56 -2.90 -7.02
N VAL A 87 5.61 -3.95 -6.23
CA VAL A 87 4.64 -4.23 -5.17
C VAL A 87 5.35 -4.45 -3.83
N ARG A 88 4.70 -3.97 -2.78
CA ARG A 88 5.03 -4.15 -1.38
C ARG A 88 3.90 -4.90 -0.71
N TYR A 89 4.24 -5.99 -0.03
CA TYR A 89 3.28 -6.72 0.79
C TYR A 89 3.93 -7.26 2.06
N GLN A 90 3.11 -7.45 3.08
CA GLN A 90 3.56 -7.93 4.37
C GLN A 90 3.19 -9.40 4.51
N GLN A 91 4.18 -10.26 4.73
CA GLN A 91 3.95 -11.67 4.97
C GLN A 91 3.38 -11.92 6.37
N LYS A 92 2.75 -13.10 6.55
CA LYS A 92 2.37 -13.60 7.88
C LYS A 92 3.66 -13.74 8.71
N GLY A 93 3.86 -12.83 9.68
CA GLY A 93 5.12 -12.69 10.42
C GLY A 93 5.73 -11.28 10.33
N GLY A 94 5.12 -10.37 9.57
CA GLY A 94 5.45 -8.95 9.59
C GLY A 94 6.58 -8.54 8.67
N ARG A 95 7.28 -9.48 8.02
CA ARG A 95 8.33 -9.20 7.05
C ARG A 95 7.75 -8.49 5.82
N LEU A 96 8.27 -7.30 5.54
CA LEU A 96 7.98 -6.57 4.31
C LEU A 96 8.74 -7.20 3.15
N VAL A 97 8.03 -7.45 2.04
CA VAL A 97 8.60 -7.98 0.81
C VAL A 97 8.34 -7.00 -0.32
N GLU A 98 9.40 -6.65 -1.05
CA GLU A 98 9.37 -5.80 -2.24
C GLU A 98 9.73 -6.67 -3.46
N LYS A 99 8.82 -6.73 -4.44
CA LYS A 99 8.96 -7.54 -5.65
C LYS A 99 8.24 -6.91 -6.83
N TRP A 100 8.50 -7.45 -8.02
CA TRP A 100 7.80 -7.08 -9.23
C TRP A 100 6.68 -8.07 -9.52
N VAL A 101 5.54 -7.57 -10.02
CA VAL A 101 4.40 -8.36 -10.50
C VAL A 101 4.01 -7.84 -11.87
N ARG A 102 3.44 -8.69 -12.73
CA ARG A 102 2.95 -8.21 -14.03
C ARG A 102 1.76 -7.28 -13.83
N CYS A 103 1.72 -6.22 -14.61
CA CYS A 103 0.66 -5.22 -14.62
C CYS A 103 -0.74 -5.84 -14.62
N GLN A 104 -0.96 -6.79 -15.52
CA GLN A 104 -2.24 -7.49 -15.74
C GLN A 104 -2.73 -8.30 -14.52
N ASP A 105 -1.84 -8.62 -13.59
CA ASP A 105 -2.18 -9.41 -12.41
C ASP A 105 -2.68 -8.52 -11.24
N VAL A 106 -2.67 -7.19 -11.39
CA VAL A 106 -3.07 -6.19 -10.38
C VAL A 106 -4.20 -5.31 -10.91
N ASP A 107 -5.15 -4.95 -10.05
CA ASP A 107 -6.23 -3.97 -10.31
C ASP A 107 -5.68 -2.53 -10.44
N PHE A 108 -4.79 -2.32 -11.40
CA PHE A 108 -4.13 -1.03 -11.61
C PHE A 108 -3.83 -0.79 -13.07
N CYS A 109 -3.32 -1.81 -13.75
CA CYS A 109 -2.98 -1.63 -15.14
C CYS A 109 -4.22 -1.90 -15.97
N GLU A 110 -4.70 -0.85 -16.62
CA GLU A 110 -5.71 -1.00 -17.64
C GLU A 110 -5.22 -2.04 -18.65
N PRO A 111 -6.10 -2.94 -19.12
CA PRO A 111 -5.77 -3.75 -20.27
C PRO A 111 -5.36 -2.78 -21.39
N LYS A 112 -4.21 -3.02 -22.03
CA LYS A 112 -3.92 -2.36 -23.30
C LYS A 112 -5.05 -2.76 -24.23
N GLU A 113 -6.01 -1.88 -24.41
CA GLU A 113 -7.04 -1.99 -25.42
C GLU A 113 -6.31 -2.27 -26.75
N ASN A 114 -6.76 -3.33 -27.41
CA ASN A 114 -6.18 -3.91 -28.62
C ASN A 114 -5.63 -2.84 -29.58
N LEU A 115 -4.30 -2.76 -29.73
CA LEU A 115 -3.74 -2.38 -31.03
C LEU A 115 -3.68 -3.66 -31.86
N GLU A 116 -4.82 -4.02 -32.45
CA GLU A 116 -4.86 -4.95 -33.57
C GLU A 116 -5.74 -4.39 -34.70
N VAL A 117 -5.06 -4.23 -35.84
CA VAL A 117 -5.51 -4.23 -37.24
C VAL A 117 -6.18 -2.97 -37.80
N GLN A 118 -5.41 -2.25 -38.63
CA GLN A 118 -5.78 -1.95 -40.02
C GLN A 118 -4.55 -2.00 -40.92
#